data_AF-A0A536VB76-F1
#
_entry.id   AF-A0A536VB76-F1
#
_cell.length_a   1.000
_cell.length_b   1.000
_cell.length_c   1.000
_cell.angle_alpha   90.00
_cell.angle_beta   90.00
_cell.angle_gamma   90.00
#
_symmetry.space_group_name_H-M   'P 1'
#
loop_
_entity.id
_entity.type
_entity.pdbx_description
1 polymer ?
#
loop_
_entity_poly.entity_id
_entity_poly.type
_entity_poly.pdbx_seq_one_letter_code
_entity_poly.pdbx_strand_id
1 'polypeptide(L)' 'NEGVPSMFFFIGVYDPKQVAESMKPGGKPLPFNHSPFFAPVPEPSIKTGVQAMSLAVLNVLGKS' A
#
# COMPACT_ATOMS: atom_id res chain seq x y z
N ASN A 1 7.76 0.83 -29.69
CA ASN A 1 6.76 1.56 -28.90
C ASN A 1 7.19 1.46 -27.44
N GLU A 2 8.16 2.26 -27.04
CA GLU A 2 8.61 2.30 -25.64
C GLU A 2 7.67 3.25 -24.90
N GLY A 3 6.85 2.71 -24.00
CA GLY A 3 5.76 3.43 -23.33
C GLY A 3 6.23 4.52 -22.37
N VAL A 4 5.27 5.29 -21.84
CA VAL A 4 5.54 6.33 -20.84
C VAL A 4 6.12 5.69 -19.56
N PRO A 5 7.31 6.14 -19.08
CA PRO A 5 7.88 5.64 -17.83
C PRO A 5 6.90 5.80 -16.66
N SER A 6 6.65 4.70 -15.94
CA SER A 6 5.64 4.63 -14.88
C SER A 6 6.20 3.94 -13.64
N MET A 7 5.66 4.29 -12.46
CA MET A 7 6.05 3.72 -11.16
C MET A 7 4.81 3.20 -10.43
N PHE A 8 4.93 2.05 -9.79
CA PHE A 8 3.91 1.44 -8.96
C PHE A 8 4.54 0.92 -7.66
N PHE A 9 3.87 1.12 -6.52
CA PHE A 9 4.30 0.61 -5.23
C PHE A 9 3.10 0.25 -4.34
N PHE A 10 3.32 -0.64 -3.39
CA PHE A 10 2.33 -1.03 -2.39
C PHE A 10 2.56 -0.28 -1.07
N ILE A 11 1.48 -0.10 -0.31
CA ILE A 11 1.51 0.41 1.06
C ILE A 11 0.96 -0.63 2.04
N GLY A 12 1.48 -0.65 3.26
CA GLY A 12 0.94 -1.49 4.33
C GLY A 12 -0.40 -0.94 4.83
N VAL A 13 -1.44 -1.78 4.79
CA VAL A 13 -2.82 -1.39 5.10
C VAL A 13 -3.48 -2.16 6.25
N TYR A 14 -2.83 -3.23 6.73
CA TYR A 14 -3.34 -4.07 7.81
C TYR A 14 -2.56 -3.87 9.10
N ASP A 15 -3.20 -4.15 10.24
CA ASP A 15 -2.51 -4.19 11.52
C ASP A 15 -1.40 -5.27 11.46
N PRO A 16 -0.16 -4.98 11.91
CA PRO A 16 0.94 -5.94 11.86
C PRO A 16 0.63 -7.29 12.52
N LYS A 17 -0.19 -7.31 13.58
CA LYS A 17 -0.63 -8.55 14.22
C LYS A 17 -1.56 -9.34 13.31
N GLN A 18 -2.49 -8.69 12.60
CA GLN A 18 -3.34 -9.38 11.62
C GLN A 18 -2.52 -10.01 10.50
N VAL A 19 -1.49 -9.30 10.03
CA VAL A 19 -0.53 -9.84 9.05
C VAL A 19 0.18 -11.07 9.63
N ALA A 20 0.75 -10.95 10.84
CA ALA A 20 1.45 -12.06 11.49
C ALA A 20 0.54 -13.29 11.70
N GLU A 21 -0.71 -13.10 12.12
CA GLU A 21 -1.68 -14.19 12.26
C GLU A 21 -2.01 -14.85 10.92
N SER A 22 -2.16 -14.06 9.84
CA SER A 22 -2.44 -14.59 8.50
C SER A 22 -1.31 -15.46 7.94
N MET A 23 -0.08 -15.27 8.43
CA MET A 23 1.11 -16.00 7.98
C MET A 23 1.37 -17.30 8.75
N LYS A 24 0.63 -17.57 9.84
CA LYS A 24 0.75 -18.83 10.60
C LYS A 24 0.21 -20.02 9.79
N PRO A 25 0.66 -21.26 10.05
CA PRO A 25 0.06 -22.45 9.44
C PRO A 25 -1.45 -22.50 9.70
N GLY A 26 -2.25 -22.54 8.64
CA GLY A 26 -3.72 -22.50 8.73
C GLY A 26 -4.33 -21.11 8.98
N GLY A 27 -3.52 -20.04 8.94
CA GLY A 27 -3.98 -18.66 9.09
C GLY A 27 -4.95 -18.25 7.98
N LYS A 28 -5.94 -17.44 8.33
CA LYS A 28 -6.91 -16.92 7.35
C LYS A 28 -6.24 -15.87 6.46
N PRO A 29 -6.36 -15.94 5.12
CA PRO A 29 -5.79 -14.94 4.25
C PRO A 29 -6.44 -13.57 4.44
N LEU A 30 -5.64 -12.52 4.31
CA LEU A 30 -6.13 -11.15 4.31
C LEU A 30 -6.80 -10.80 2.98
N PRO A 31 -7.98 -10.15 2.99
CA PRO A 31 -8.61 -9.66 1.77
C PRO A 31 -7.71 -8.68 0.99
N PHE A 32 -7.76 -8.71 -0.33
CA PHE A 32 -7.04 -7.75 -1.17
C PHE A 32 -7.93 -6.55 -1.56
N ASN A 33 -7.36 -5.46 -2.09
CA ASN A 33 -8.02 -4.15 -2.23
C ASN A 33 -9.27 -4.10 -3.13
N HIS A 34 -9.57 -5.16 -3.88
CA HIS A 34 -10.78 -5.30 -4.69
C HIS A 34 -11.82 -6.26 -4.10
N SER A 35 -11.60 -6.77 -2.89
CA SER A 35 -12.55 -7.62 -2.18
C SER A 35 -13.63 -6.78 -1.48
N PRO A 36 -14.89 -7.25 -1.41
CA PRO A 36 -15.92 -6.62 -0.57
C PRO A 36 -15.61 -6.70 0.94
N PHE A 37 -14.64 -7.52 1.34
CA PHE A 37 -14.18 -7.65 2.72
C PHE A 37 -12.89 -6.85 3.00
N PHE A 38 -12.40 -6.07 2.03
CA PHE A 38 -11.25 -5.22 2.22
C PHE A 38 -11.56 -4.10 3.22
N ALA A 39 -10.84 -4.11 4.33
CA ALA A 39 -11.02 -3.17 5.43
C ALA A 39 -9.63 -2.72 5.94
N PRO A 40 -9.01 -1.74 5.26
CA PRO A 40 -7.70 -1.22 5.69
C PRO A 40 -7.84 -0.45 7.00
N VAL A 41 -6.78 -0.49 7.83
CA VAL A 41 -6.70 0.37 9.02
C VAL A 41 -6.58 1.83 8.55
N PRO A 42 -7.51 2.74 8.93
CA PRO A 42 -7.52 4.10 8.39
C PRO A 42 -6.23 4.88 8.68
N GLU A 43 -5.79 4.87 9.94
CA GLU A 43 -4.52 5.45 10.37
C GLU A 43 -3.60 4.35 10.93
N PRO A 44 -2.32 4.29 10.53
CA PRO A 44 -1.59 5.31 9.76
C PRO A 44 -1.72 5.18 8.23
N SER A 45 -2.36 4.14 7.69
CA SER A 45 -2.18 3.72 6.29
C SER A 45 -2.52 4.77 5.24
N ILE A 46 -3.65 5.48 5.38
CA ILE A 46 -4.05 6.52 4.40
C ILE A 46 -3.05 7.67 4.42
N LYS A 47 -2.65 8.13 5.63
CA LYS A 47 -1.67 9.21 5.79
C LYS A 47 -0.33 8.85 5.17
N THR A 48 0.17 7.64 5.45
CA THR A 48 1.43 7.15 4.88
C THR A 48 1.37 7.06 3.36
N GLY A 49 0.25 6.57 2.80
CA GLY A 49 0.08 6.48 1.34
C GLY A 49 0.10 7.84 0.66
N VAL A 50 -0.63 8.82 1.19
CA VAL A 50 -0.63 10.20 0.69
C VAL A 50 0.78 10.79 0.74
N GLN A 51 1.46 10.67 1.89
CA GLN A 51 2.83 11.19 2.05
C GLN A 51 3.81 10.55 1.06
N ALA A 52 3.77 9.22 0.91
CA ALA A 52 4.66 8.50 -0.01
C ALA A 52 4.43 8.93 -1.47
N MET A 53 3.17 9.03 -1.91
CA MET A 53 2.84 9.47 -3.27
C MET A 53 3.27 10.92 -3.52
N SER A 54 2.98 11.84 -2.59
CA SER A 54 3.38 13.24 -2.70
C SER A 54 4.91 13.39 -2.78
N LEU A 55 5.66 12.68 -1.93
CA LEU A 55 7.12 12.70 -1.97
C LEU A 55 7.67 12.10 -3.26
N ALA A 56 7.06 11.03 -3.79
CA ALA A 56 7.47 10.45 -5.07
C ALA A 56 7.36 11.46 -6.21
N VAL A 57 6.23 12.19 -6.29
CA VAL A 57 6.01 13.25 -7.29
C VAL A 57 6.98 14.40 -7.09
N LEU A 58 7.12 14.90 -5.86
CA LEU A 58 8.02 16.02 -5.55
C LEU A 58 9.49 15.69 -5.84
N ASN A 59 9.92 14.44 -5.61
CA ASN A 59 11.28 14.01 -5.92
C ASN A 59 11.57 13.97 -7.43
N VAL A 60 10.56 13.76 -8.27
CA VAL A 60 10.70 13.81 -9.73
C VAL A 60 10.64 15.26 -10.23
N LEU A 61 9.69 16.05 -9.74
CA LEU A 61 9.48 17.43 -10.22
C LEU A 61 10.48 18.44 -9.65
N GLY A 62 10.87 18.29 -8.37
CA GLY A 62 11.81 19.17 -7.67
C GLY A 62 13.27 19.01 -8.08
N LYS A 63 13.58 18.12 -9.03
CA LYS A 63 14.89 17.97 -9.68
C LYS A 63 15.02 18.79 -10.98
N SER A 64 14.16 19.80 -11.17
CA SER A 64 14.22 20.73 -12.30
C SER A 64 15.17 21.90 -12.02
#